data_AF-A0A7S1AGT6-F1
#
_entry.id   AF-A0A7S1AGT6-F1
#
_cell.length_a   1.000
_cell.length_b   1.000
_cell.length_c   1.000
_cell.angle_alpha   90.00
_cell.angle_beta   90.00
_cell.angle_gamma   90.00
#
_symmetry.space_group_name_H-M   'P 1'
#
loop_
_entity.id
_entity.type
_entity.pdbx_description
1 polymer ?
#
loop_
_entity_poly.entity_id
_entity_poly.type
_entity_poly.pdbx_seq_one_letter_code
_entity_poly.pdbx_strand_id
1 'polypeptide(L)'
;NYIRVLRLAKVVRSVRMLRLARFLTIFNKLHAVSLAFARCRSMLVCAMLCLCLVVFVFAVFFTNAVADYVSDASSSDPHVADMHLFFGSLFMAMLTLFMAISGGLDWWSICQLLLPVGVVYVVVFLLFIAIMVLAVLNVINAIFVNDAVDATQHDLDLRSQAEMSENKVMLRRLIHIFQDMEKDRRDQVNLDAFVRYMESPEMRMQLSLLGLHFCDGVALFRFLDVDRTSSLTIDQFVMGCLRLKGEAILIDMDVEIKQARDMLMDIQHTLLAMLAERRNTAVSKDGEDCMALSKLSSVRSLPQRFDF
;
A
#
# COMPACT_ATOMS: atom_id res chain seq x y z
N ASN A 1 -16.40 -45.53 -25.99
CA ASN A 1 -15.48 -45.49 -24.83
C ASN A 1 -14.28 -44.56 -24.98
N TYR A 2 -13.63 -44.43 -26.14
CA TYR A 2 -12.42 -43.60 -26.33
C TYR A 2 -12.59 -42.08 -26.12
N ILE A 3 -13.78 -41.53 -26.40
CA ILE A 3 -14.07 -40.08 -26.23
C ILE A 3 -14.08 -39.64 -24.76
N ARG A 4 -14.45 -40.54 -23.83
CA ARG A 4 -14.44 -40.26 -22.38
C ARG A 4 -13.00 -40.28 -21.84
N VAL A 5 -12.16 -41.19 -22.34
CA VAL A 5 -10.74 -41.31 -21.98
C VAL A 5 -9.95 -40.08 -22.44
N LEU A 6 -10.21 -39.55 -23.64
CA LEU A 6 -9.57 -38.33 -24.14
C LEU A 6 -9.94 -37.07 -23.34
N ARG A 7 -11.19 -36.97 -22.86
CA ARG A 7 -11.61 -35.88 -21.96
C ARG A 7 -10.91 -35.98 -20.61
N LEU A 8 -10.81 -37.18 -20.03
CA LEU A 8 -10.09 -37.44 -18.78
C LEU A 8 -8.59 -37.12 -18.89
N ALA A 9 -7.95 -37.46 -20.01
CA ALA A 9 -6.54 -37.14 -20.25
C ALA A 9 -6.24 -35.63 -20.28
N LYS A 10 -7.14 -34.81 -20.87
CA LYS A 10 -7.03 -33.34 -20.83
C LYS A 10 -7.15 -32.80 -19.41
N VAL A 11 -8.09 -33.32 -18.62
CA VAL A 11 -8.29 -32.92 -17.22
C VAL A 11 -7.06 -33.27 -16.37
N VAL A 12 -6.48 -34.46 -16.53
CA VAL A 12 -5.25 -34.86 -15.82
C VAL A 12 -4.07 -33.95 -16.18
N ARG A 13 -3.94 -33.55 -17.45
CA ARG A 13 -2.89 -32.62 -17.91
C ARG A 13 -3.06 -31.23 -17.27
N SER A 14 -4.28 -30.70 -17.23
CA SER A 14 -4.58 -29.41 -16.59
C SER A 14 -4.37 -29.45 -15.07
N VAL A 15 -4.75 -30.55 -14.40
CA VAL A 15 -4.51 -30.75 -12.95
C VAL A 15 -3.01 -30.86 -12.65
N ARG A 16 -2.20 -31.43 -13.54
CA ARG A 16 -0.74 -31.50 -13.39
C ARG A 16 -0.10 -30.11 -13.55
N MET A 17 -0.56 -29.31 -14.51
CA MET A 17 -0.10 -27.91 -14.68
C MET A 17 -0.48 -27.04 -13.48
N LEU A 18 -1.66 -27.21 -12.90
CA LEU A 18 -2.07 -26.50 -11.67
C LEU A 18 -1.23 -26.89 -10.45
N ARG A 19 -0.84 -28.17 -10.33
CA ARG A 19 0.09 -28.63 -9.29
C ARG A 19 1.49 -28.04 -9.49
N LEU A 20 1.99 -28.00 -10.72
CA LEU A 20 3.28 -27.41 -11.06
C LEU A 20 3.28 -25.89 -10.83
N ALA A 21 2.19 -25.20 -11.17
CA ALA A 21 2.03 -23.77 -10.90
C ALA A 21 2.03 -23.48 -9.39
N ARG A 22 1.30 -24.27 -8.58
CA ARG A 22 1.37 -24.16 -7.10
C ARG A 22 2.78 -24.42 -6.58
N PHE A 23 3.47 -25.43 -7.11
CA PHE A 23 4.83 -25.78 -6.72
C PHE A 23 5.81 -24.64 -7.06
N LEU A 24 5.77 -24.09 -8.27
CA LEU A 24 6.57 -22.94 -8.69
C LEU A 24 6.26 -21.68 -7.85
N THR A 25 5.00 -21.47 -7.47
CA THR A 25 4.60 -20.35 -6.60
C THR A 25 5.13 -20.53 -5.17
N ILE A 26 5.17 -21.76 -4.65
CA ILE A 26 5.77 -22.07 -3.34
C ILE A 26 7.28 -21.87 -3.37
N PHE A 27 7.96 -22.27 -4.44
CA PHE A 27 9.41 -22.04 -4.61
C PHE A 27 9.74 -20.55 -4.70
N ASN A 28 8.91 -19.75 -5.37
CA ASN A 28 9.07 -18.29 -5.40
C ASN A 28 8.87 -17.68 -4.00
N LYS A 29 7.91 -18.18 -3.22
CA LYS A 29 7.71 -17.76 -1.82
C LYS A 29 8.86 -18.18 -0.91
N LEU A 30 9.38 -19.40 -1.05
CA LEU A 30 10.54 -19.89 -0.31
C LEU A 30 11.82 -19.12 -0.68
N HIS A 31 11.99 -18.75 -1.95
CA HIS A 31 13.11 -17.93 -2.42
C HIS A 31 13.01 -16.49 -1.88
N ALA A 32 11.81 -15.92 -1.82
CA ALA A 32 11.60 -14.61 -1.19
C ALA A 32 11.92 -14.64 0.31
N VAL A 33 11.48 -15.69 1.02
CA VAL A 33 11.78 -15.89 2.44
C VAL A 33 13.28 -16.13 2.67
N SER A 34 13.94 -16.96 1.84
CA SER A 34 15.38 -17.21 1.98
C SER A 34 16.22 -15.97 1.68
N LEU A 35 15.81 -15.13 0.73
CA LEU A 35 16.45 -13.84 0.47
C LEU A 35 16.28 -12.88 1.65
N ALA A 36 15.12 -12.88 2.30
CA ALA A 36 14.88 -12.10 3.52
C ALA A 36 15.79 -12.58 4.69
N PHE A 37 15.93 -13.89 4.89
CA PHE A 37 16.88 -14.45 5.88
C PHE A 37 18.34 -14.09 5.56
N ALA A 38 18.72 -14.12 4.28
CA ALA A 38 20.08 -13.75 3.85
C ALA A 38 20.41 -12.28 4.13
N ARG A 39 19.40 -11.38 4.06
CA ARG A 39 19.53 -9.97 4.43
C ARG A 39 19.70 -9.79 5.95
N CYS A 40 18.93 -10.51 6.76
CA CYS A 40 19.01 -10.43 8.24
C CYS A 40 20.29 -11.06 8.82
N ARG A 41 21.06 -11.80 8.01
CA ARG A 41 22.26 -12.53 8.45
C ARG A 41 23.30 -11.64 9.15
N SER A 42 23.49 -10.41 8.69
CA SER A 42 24.52 -9.54 9.28
C SER A 42 24.17 -9.10 10.70
N MET A 43 22.91 -8.72 10.95
CA MET A 43 22.41 -8.36 12.28
C MET A 43 22.38 -9.55 13.22
N LEU A 44 21.94 -10.70 12.71
CA LEU A 44 21.96 -11.99 13.41
C LEU A 44 23.34 -12.36 13.94
N VAL A 45 24.37 -12.28 13.09
CA VAL A 45 25.74 -12.60 13.48
C VAL A 45 26.24 -11.62 14.54
N CYS A 46 25.94 -10.33 14.41
CA CYS A 46 26.30 -9.32 15.41
C CYS A 46 25.63 -9.61 16.77
N ALA A 47 24.33 -9.87 16.78
CA ALA A 47 23.58 -10.20 17.98
C ALA A 47 24.09 -11.48 18.67
N MET A 48 24.35 -12.53 17.89
CA MET A 48 24.95 -13.77 18.39
C MET A 48 26.36 -13.56 18.95
N LEU A 49 27.18 -12.72 18.33
CA LEU A 49 28.50 -12.37 18.83
C LEU A 49 28.42 -11.60 20.16
N CYS A 50 27.52 -10.62 20.26
CA CYS A 50 27.28 -9.89 21.52
C CYS A 50 26.82 -10.83 22.63
N LEU A 51 25.88 -11.74 22.32
CA LEU A 51 25.41 -12.77 23.26
C LEU A 51 26.57 -13.65 23.74
N CYS A 52 27.35 -14.19 22.80
CA CYS A 52 28.51 -15.01 23.11
C CYS A 52 29.54 -14.27 23.97
N LEU A 53 29.77 -12.99 23.71
CA LEU A 53 30.72 -12.17 24.48
C LEU A 53 30.25 -11.95 25.92
N VAL A 54 28.96 -11.65 26.12
CA VAL A 54 28.40 -11.52 27.48
C VAL A 54 28.51 -12.85 28.23
N VAL A 55 28.08 -13.95 27.61
CA VAL A 55 28.19 -15.29 28.22
C VAL A 55 29.64 -15.65 28.53
N PHE A 56 30.58 -15.32 27.65
CA PHE A 56 32.02 -15.54 27.86
C PHE A 56 32.54 -14.81 29.10
N VAL A 57 32.22 -13.53 29.28
CA VAL A 57 32.68 -12.75 30.44
C VAL A 57 32.19 -13.36 31.77
N PHE A 58 30.90 -13.71 31.84
CA PHE A 58 30.36 -14.37 33.04
C PHE A 58 30.91 -15.79 33.22
N ALA A 59 31.13 -16.53 32.14
CA ALA A 59 31.72 -17.87 32.20
C ALA A 59 33.13 -17.85 32.77
N VAL A 60 33.98 -16.88 32.38
CA VAL A 60 35.30 -16.69 32.97
C VAL A 60 35.19 -16.37 34.46
N PHE A 61 34.29 -15.45 34.82
CA PHE A 61 34.08 -15.05 36.22
C PHE A 61 33.69 -16.23 37.12
N PHE A 62 32.68 -17.02 36.72
CA PHE A 62 32.24 -18.19 37.51
C PHE A 62 33.26 -19.33 37.49
N THR A 63 33.92 -19.58 36.36
CA THR A 63 34.98 -20.61 36.30
C THR A 63 36.10 -20.29 37.27
N ASN A 64 36.53 -19.04 37.37
CA ASN A 64 37.56 -18.63 38.33
C ASN A 64 37.08 -18.80 39.78
N ALA A 65 35.86 -18.36 40.10
CA ALA A 65 35.30 -18.52 41.44
C ALA A 65 35.19 -19.99 41.88
N VAL A 66 34.75 -20.86 40.96
CA VAL A 66 34.66 -22.29 41.20
C VAL A 66 36.05 -22.92 41.30
N ALA A 67 37.02 -22.49 40.49
CA ALA A 67 38.38 -22.99 40.56
C ALA A 67 39.03 -22.66 41.92
N ASP A 68 38.84 -21.45 42.44
CA ASP A 68 39.33 -21.04 43.75
C ASP A 68 38.69 -21.86 44.89
N TYR A 69 37.38 -22.14 44.80
CA TYR A 69 36.71 -23.02 45.75
C TYR A 69 37.24 -24.46 45.70
N VAL A 70 37.38 -25.01 44.49
CA VAL A 70 37.84 -26.39 44.28
C VAL A 70 39.29 -26.57 44.73
N SER A 71 40.15 -25.55 44.61
CA SER A 71 41.54 -25.63 45.10
C SER A 71 41.64 -25.73 46.62
N ASP A 72 40.69 -25.13 47.33
CA ASP A 72 40.65 -25.11 48.81
C ASP A 72 39.77 -26.24 49.40
N ALA A 73 38.99 -26.92 48.55
CA ALA A 73 38.04 -27.95 48.98
C ALA A 73 38.74 -29.26 49.40
N SER A 74 38.18 -29.93 50.41
CA SER A 74 38.60 -31.27 50.80
C SER A 74 38.26 -32.31 49.72
N SER A 75 39.04 -33.38 49.60
CA SER A 75 38.82 -34.46 48.63
C SER A 75 37.50 -35.22 48.81
N SER A 76 36.78 -35.01 49.91
CA SER A 76 35.46 -35.59 50.23
C SER A 76 34.29 -34.64 49.98
N ASP A 77 34.51 -33.43 49.44
CA ASP A 77 33.43 -32.48 49.19
C ASP A 77 32.49 -33.00 48.07
N PRO A 78 31.19 -33.18 48.35
CA PRO A 78 30.23 -33.71 47.38
C PRO A 78 30.00 -32.77 46.18
N HIS A 79 30.28 -31.47 46.29
CA HIS A 79 30.00 -30.47 45.26
C HIS A 79 31.08 -30.39 44.17
N VAL A 80 32.30 -30.86 44.44
CA VAL A 80 33.45 -30.73 43.53
C VAL A 80 33.23 -31.48 42.21
N ALA A 81 32.57 -32.63 42.25
CA ALA A 81 32.25 -33.40 41.04
C ALA A 81 31.32 -32.64 40.09
N ASP A 82 30.25 -32.04 40.64
CA ASP A 82 29.30 -31.24 39.87
C ASP A 82 29.93 -29.92 39.39
N MET A 83 30.79 -29.31 40.21
CA MET A 83 31.58 -28.14 39.80
C MET A 83 32.48 -28.43 38.61
N HIS A 84 33.15 -29.58 38.57
CA HIS A 84 33.92 -30.01 37.40
C HIS A 84 33.03 -30.32 36.19
N LEU A 85 31.84 -30.88 36.39
CA LEU A 85 30.90 -31.17 35.31
C LEU A 85 30.42 -29.89 34.61
N PHE A 86 30.03 -28.88 35.40
CA PHE A 86 29.40 -27.66 34.88
C PHE A 86 30.40 -26.53 34.57
N PHE A 87 31.52 -26.45 35.30
CA PHE A 87 32.51 -25.36 35.21
C PHE A 87 33.95 -25.86 35.00
N GLY A 88 34.17 -27.15 34.71
CA GLY A 88 35.52 -27.71 34.55
C GLY A 88 36.30 -27.20 33.34
N SER A 89 35.65 -26.53 32.39
CA SER A 89 36.31 -25.79 31.31
C SER A 89 35.50 -24.56 30.94
N LEU A 90 36.16 -23.58 30.33
CA LEU A 90 35.52 -22.34 29.89
C LEU A 90 34.35 -22.61 28.92
N PHE A 91 34.53 -23.54 27.98
CA PHE A 91 33.46 -23.92 27.05
C PHE A 91 32.27 -24.56 27.78
N MET A 92 32.52 -25.45 28.75
CA MET A 92 31.46 -26.03 29.55
C MET A 92 30.76 -24.98 30.42
N ALA A 93 31.49 -24.03 31.01
CA ALA A 93 30.88 -22.92 31.74
C ALA A 93 29.99 -22.06 30.84
N MET A 94 30.44 -21.73 29.63
CA MET A 94 29.61 -21.02 28.64
C MET A 94 28.35 -21.83 28.27
N LEU A 95 28.48 -23.14 28.08
CA LEU A 95 27.36 -24.03 27.79
C LEU A 95 26.39 -24.12 28.97
N THR A 96 26.87 -24.23 30.21
CA THR A 96 26.07 -24.25 31.44
C THR A 96 25.25 -22.96 31.57
N LEU A 97 25.89 -21.80 31.40
CA LEU A 97 25.20 -20.52 31.44
C LEU A 97 24.16 -20.39 30.31
N PHE A 98 24.46 -20.88 29.11
CA PHE A 98 23.50 -20.94 28.01
C PHE A 98 22.32 -21.90 28.30
N MET A 99 22.57 -23.07 28.90
CA MET A 99 21.53 -24.02 29.30
C MET A 99 20.62 -23.44 30.37
N ALA A 100 21.17 -22.67 31.33
CA ALA A 100 20.40 -22.02 32.38
C ALA A 100 19.43 -20.96 31.86
N ILE A 101 19.79 -20.20 30.82
CA ILE A 101 18.91 -19.19 30.22
C ILE A 101 17.93 -19.77 29.19
N SER A 102 18.29 -20.87 28.52
CA SER A 102 17.47 -21.48 27.47
C SER A 102 16.48 -22.53 28.02
N GLY A 103 16.55 -22.84 29.32
CA GLY A 103 15.70 -23.84 29.96
C GLY A 103 16.18 -25.28 29.76
N GLY A 104 17.43 -25.48 29.33
CA GLY A 104 18.05 -26.82 29.24
C GLY A 104 18.48 -27.37 30.60
N LEU A 105 18.78 -26.49 31.56
CA LEU A 105 19.10 -26.82 32.94
C LEU A 105 18.32 -25.89 33.88
N ASP A 106 17.81 -26.42 34.98
CA ASP A 106 17.17 -25.58 36.00
C ASP A 106 18.21 -24.64 36.63
N TRP A 107 17.93 -23.34 36.60
CA TRP A 107 18.82 -22.31 37.14
C TRP A 107 18.99 -22.47 38.66
N TRP A 108 18.01 -23.07 39.34
CA TRP A 108 18.10 -23.37 40.77
C TRP A 108 19.22 -24.36 41.08
N SER A 109 19.43 -25.37 40.24
CA SER A 109 20.50 -26.37 40.42
C SER A 109 21.89 -25.72 40.43
N ILE A 110 22.11 -24.70 39.60
CA ILE A 110 23.36 -23.93 39.58
C ILE A 110 23.45 -22.99 40.79
N CYS A 111 22.35 -22.40 41.25
CA CYS A 111 22.34 -21.62 42.48
C CYS A 111 22.76 -22.46 43.69
N GLN A 112 22.25 -23.69 43.80
CA GLN A 112 22.62 -24.62 44.86
C GLN A 112 24.11 -24.98 44.81
N LEU A 113 24.68 -25.10 43.60
CA LEU A 113 26.10 -25.38 43.39
C LEU A 113 27.01 -24.19 43.74
N LEU A 114 26.54 -22.95 43.52
CA LEU A 114 27.29 -21.73 43.82
C LEU A 114 27.15 -21.26 45.29
N LEU A 115 26.15 -21.75 46.02
CA LEU A 115 25.90 -21.34 47.40
C LEU A 115 27.08 -21.62 48.35
N PRO A 116 27.76 -22.79 48.30
CA PRO A 116 28.96 -23.06 49.08
C PRO A 116 30.16 -22.17 48.71
N VAL A 117 30.26 -21.75 47.44
CA VAL A 117 31.30 -20.84 46.95
C VAL A 117 31.13 -19.45 47.56
N GLY A 118 29.88 -18.98 47.67
CA GLY A 118 29.54 -17.78 48.40
C GLY A 118 28.28 -17.08 47.87
N VAL A 119 27.55 -16.43 48.77
CA VAL A 119 26.27 -15.76 48.47
C VAL A 119 26.43 -14.67 47.40
N VAL A 120 27.58 -13.99 47.35
CA VAL A 120 27.85 -12.96 46.33
C VAL A 120 27.78 -13.55 44.91
N TYR A 121 28.31 -14.74 44.69
CA TYR A 121 28.28 -15.40 43.38
C TYR A 121 26.86 -15.80 42.97
N VAL A 122 26.02 -16.21 43.94
CA VAL A 122 24.59 -16.47 43.69
C VAL A 122 23.87 -15.19 43.27
N VAL A 123 24.12 -14.07 43.94
CA VAL A 123 23.53 -12.77 43.58
C VAL A 123 23.95 -12.34 42.18
N VAL A 124 25.24 -12.47 41.83
CA VAL A 124 25.75 -12.16 40.49
C VAL A 124 25.14 -13.09 39.44
N PHE A 125 24.93 -14.38 39.75
CA PHE A 125 24.28 -15.33 38.84
C PHE A 125 22.82 -14.99 38.60
N LEU A 126 22.07 -14.62 39.64
CA LEU A 126 20.68 -14.16 39.49
C LEU A 126 20.59 -12.87 38.67
N LEU A 127 21.53 -11.94 38.86
CA LEU A 127 21.63 -10.73 38.04
C LEU A 127 21.92 -11.07 36.57
N PHE A 128 22.81 -12.04 36.30
CA PHE A 128 23.05 -12.56 34.96
C PHE A 128 21.75 -13.10 34.35
N ILE A 129 21.02 -13.97 35.03
CA ILE A 129 19.73 -14.51 34.54
C ILE A 129 18.75 -13.37 34.23
N ALA A 130 18.59 -12.40 35.14
CA ALA A 130 17.70 -11.27 34.93
C ALA A 130 18.08 -10.43 33.71
N ILE A 131 19.37 -10.08 33.55
CA ILE A 131 19.85 -9.31 32.39
C ILE A 131 19.65 -10.11 31.09
N MET A 132 19.96 -11.40 31.09
CA MET A 132 19.84 -12.23 29.90
C MET A 132 18.39 -12.40 29.44
N VAL A 133 17.48 -12.66 30.38
CA VAL A 133 16.06 -12.88 30.09
C VAL A 133 15.33 -11.57 29.79
N LEU A 134 15.58 -10.50 30.57
CA LEU A 134 14.83 -9.24 30.45
C LEU A 134 15.42 -8.28 29.42
N ALA A 135 16.74 -8.23 29.25
CA ALA A 135 17.37 -7.29 28.35
C ALA A 135 17.80 -7.98 27.05
N VAL A 136 18.70 -8.96 27.12
CA VAL A 136 19.38 -9.46 25.91
C VAL A 136 18.42 -10.18 24.97
N LEU A 137 17.61 -11.13 25.46
CA LEU A 137 16.61 -11.82 24.61
C LEU A 137 15.58 -10.85 24.03
N ASN A 138 15.16 -9.84 24.80
CA ASN A 138 14.19 -8.85 24.35
C ASN A 138 14.78 -7.87 23.32
N VAL A 139 16.05 -7.47 23.46
CA VAL A 139 16.76 -6.65 22.47
C VAL A 139 16.92 -7.41 21.16
N ILE A 140 17.30 -8.68 21.21
CA ILE A 140 17.40 -9.53 20.02
C ILE A 140 16.03 -9.62 19.31
N ASN A 141 14.95 -9.89 20.06
CA ASN A 141 13.60 -9.93 19.51
C ASN A 141 13.19 -8.57 18.90
N ALA A 142 13.52 -7.46 19.55
CA ALA A 142 13.23 -6.12 19.03
C ALA A 142 13.97 -5.83 17.71
N ILE A 143 15.24 -6.24 17.60
CA ILE A 143 16.02 -6.10 16.35
C ILE A 143 15.36 -6.86 15.21
N PHE A 144 14.91 -8.11 15.44
CA PHE A 144 14.21 -8.87 14.40
C PHE A 144 12.90 -8.22 13.97
N VAL A 145 12.14 -7.67 14.92
CA VAL A 145 10.90 -6.97 14.62
C VAL A 145 11.20 -5.72 13.80
N ASN A 146 12.23 -4.96 14.16
CA ASN A 146 12.63 -3.77 13.42
C ASN A 146 13.09 -4.12 12.00
N ASP A 147 13.95 -5.13 11.82
CA ASP A 147 14.40 -5.59 10.51
C ASP A 147 13.23 -6.09 9.63
N ALA A 148 12.25 -6.76 10.23
CA ALA A 148 11.04 -7.19 9.52
C ALA A 148 10.20 -5.99 9.04
N VAL A 149 10.08 -4.95 9.88
CA VAL A 149 9.39 -3.70 9.52
C VAL A 149 10.16 -2.96 8.42
N ASP A 150 11.47 -2.80 8.55
CA ASP A 150 12.32 -2.12 7.57
C ASP A 150 12.29 -2.82 6.21
N ALA A 151 12.28 -4.16 6.18
CA ALA A 151 12.13 -4.93 4.95
C ALA A 151 10.80 -4.63 4.23
N THR A 152 9.71 -4.44 4.97
CA THR A 152 8.42 -4.06 4.36
C THR A 152 8.39 -2.62 3.87
N GLN A 153 9.04 -1.69 4.58
CA GLN A 153 9.11 -0.28 4.18
C GLN A 153 9.98 -0.09 2.93
N HIS A 154 11.12 -0.76 2.86
CA HIS A 154 11.97 -0.72 1.67
C HIS A 154 11.25 -1.24 0.41
N ASP A 155 10.43 -2.28 0.53
CA ASP A 155 9.62 -2.78 -0.58
C ASP A 155 8.54 -1.76 -1.03
N LEU A 156 7.98 -0.98 -0.10
CA LEU A 156 7.03 0.11 -0.43
C LEU A 156 7.74 1.28 -1.11
N ASP A 157 8.89 1.71 -0.60
CA ASP A 157 9.67 2.81 -1.16
C ASP A 157 10.22 2.48 -2.55
N LEU A 158 10.71 1.26 -2.75
CA LEU A 158 11.16 0.80 -4.07
C LEU A 158 10.01 0.77 -5.08
N ARG A 159 8.80 0.38 -4.64
CA ARG A 159 7.61 0.41 -5.50
C ARG A 159 7.18 1.85 -5.82
N SER A 160 7.18 2.74 -4.84
CA SER A 160 6.88 4.16 -5.00
C SER A 160 7.88 4.84 -5.96
N GLN A 161 9.18 4.58 -5.80
CA GLN A 161 10.20 5.13 -6.69
C GLN A 161 10.10 4.58 -8.12
N ALA A 162 9.81 3.28 -8.28
CA ALA A 162 9.58 2.69 -9.59
C ALA A 162 8.39 3.36 -10.29
N GLU A 163 7.27 3.55 -9.59
CA GLU A 163 6.08 4.23 -10.10
C GLU A 163 6.36 5.70 -10.46
N MET A 164 7.07 6.45 -9.62
CA MET A 164 7.49 7.82 -9.92
C MET A 164 8.40 7.89 -11.15
N SER A 165 9.31 6.92 -11.31
CA SER A 165 10.21 6.88 -12.47
C SER A 165 9.45 6.62 -13.78
N GLU A 166 8.44 5.73 -13.73
CA GLU A 166 7.58 5.43 -14.87
C GLU A 166 6.72 6.64 -15.26
N ASN A 167 6.13 7.32 -14.27
CA ASN A 167 5.35 8.54 -14.48
C ASN A 167 6.19 9.67 -15.08
N LYS A 168 7.47 9.83 -14.66
CA LYS A 168 8.38 10.82 -15.28
C LYS A 168 8.70 10.49 -16.74
N VAL A 169 8.92 9.21 -17.08
CA VAL A 169 9.13 8.79 -18.47
C VAL A 169 7.89 9.03 -19.31
N MET A 170 6.71 8.72 -18.76
CA MET A 170 5.43 8.95 -19.40
C MET A 170 5.18 10.44 -19.66
N LEU A 171 5.39 11.29 -18.66
CA LEU A 171 5.22 12.74 -18.76
C LEU A 171 6.09 13.33 -19.87
N ARG A 172 7.37 12.92 -19.96
CA ARG A 172 8.25 13.36 -21.06
C ARG A 172 7.75 12.93 -22.43
N ARG A 173 7.20 11.71 -22.56
CA ARG A 173 6.62 11.24 -23.83
C ARG A 173 5.36 12.01 -24.20
N LEU A 174 4.46 12.27 -23.25
CA LEU A 174 3.24 13.05 -23.48
C LEU A 174 3.56 14.49 -23.92
N ILE A 175 4.55 15.13 -23.28
CA ILE A 175 5.04 16.45 -23.71
C ILE A 175 5.52 16.41 -25.17
N HIS A 176 6.31 15.39 -25.52
CA HIS A 176 6.84 15.28 -26.87
C HIS A 176 5.75 15.05 -27.92
N ILE A 177 4.76 14.21 -27.61
CA ILE A 177 3.58 13.99 -28.44
C ILE A 177 2.81 15.31 -28.64
N PHE A 178 2.59 16.07 -27.58
CA PHE A 178 1.91 17.36 -27.68
C PHE A 178 2.66 18.34 -28.59
N GLN A 179 3.98 18.42 -28.46
CA GLN A 179 4.83 19.26 -29.31
C GLN A 179 4.77 18.85 -30.79
N ASP A 180 4.68 17.56 -31.10
CA ASP A 180 4.56 17.09 -32.48
C ASP A 180 3.20 17.42 -33.10
N MET A 181 2.15 17.48 -32.28
CA MET A 181 0.81 17.91 -32.68
C MET A 181 0.73 19.42 -32.92
N GLU A 182 1.48 20.18 -32.13
CA GLU A 182 1.43 21.63 -32.03
C GLU A 182 2.38 22.28 -33.07
N LYS A 183 1.98 22.25 -34.34
CA LYS A 183 2.81 22.76 -35.45
C LYS A 183 2.89 24.28 -35.54
N ASP A 184 1.95 25.00 -34.93
CA ASP A 184 1.75 26.45 -35.14
C ASP A 184 2.38 27.33 -34.05
N ARG A 185 3.05 26.78 -33.02
CA ARG A 185 3.65 27.53 -31.89
C ARG A 185 2.68 28.49 -31.19
N ARG A 186 1.44 28.04 -31.02
CA ARG A 186 0.37 28.74 -30.30
C ARG A 186 0.15 28.20 -28.88
N ASP A 187 0.97 27.25 -28.43
CA ASP A 187 0.87 26.53 -27.15
C ASP A 187 -0.50 25.85 -26.94
N GLN A 188 -1.27 25.68 -28.03
CA GLN A 188 -2.62 25.13 -28.02
C GLN A 188 -2.90 24.31 -29.28
N VAL A 189 -3.66 23.23 -29.12
CA VAL A 189 -4.11 22.36 -30.22
C VAL A 189 -5.63 22.39 -30.32
N ASN A 190 -6.14 22.79 -31.49
CA ASN A 190 -7.59 22.82 -31.74
C ASN A 190 -8.12 21.42 -32.09
N LEU A 191 -9.44 21.22 -31.94
CA LEU A 191 -10.12 19.93 -32.19
C LEU A 191 -9.75 19.31 -33.54
N ASP A 192 -9.81 20.09 -34.63
CA ASP A 192 -9.52 19.57 -35.97
C ASP A 192 -8.07 19.09 -36.13
N ALA A 193 -7.12 19.80 -35.51
CA ALA A 193 -5.71 19.43 -35.54
C ALA A 193 -5.47 18.17 -34.70
N PHE A 194 -6.12 18.09 -33.54
CA PHE A 194 -6.06 16.92 -32.65
C PHE A 194 -6.59 15.66 -33.32
N VAL A 195 -7.79 15.73 -33.91
CA VAL A 195 -8.45 14.58 -34.56
C VAL A 195 -7.63 14.08 -35.75
N ARG A 196 -7.14 14.98 -36.62
CA ARG A 196 -6.26 14.60 -37.75
C ARG A 196 -5.00 13.89 -37.30
N TYR A 197 -4.40 14.34 -36.20
CA TYR A 197 -3.18 13.72 -35.68
C TYR A 197 -3.47 12.37 -35.02
N MET A 198 -4.61 12.23 -34.35
CA MET A 198 -5.11 10.98 -33.74
C MET A 198 -5.50 9.90 -34.75
N GLU A 199 -5.85 10.28 -35.98
CA GLU A 199 -6.08 9.35 -37.09
C GLU A 199 -4.79 8.73 -37.63
N SER A 200 -3.62 9.31 -37.30
CA SER A 200 -2.34 8.74 -37.73
C SER A 200 -2.04 7.41 -37.02
N PRO A 201 -1.57 6.38 -37.75
CA PRO A 201 -1.24 5.08 -37.17
C PRO A 201 -0.06 5.16 -36.20
N GLU A 202 0.87 6.11 -36.41
CA GLU A 202 1.99 6.35 -35.50
C GLU A 202 1.53 6.86 -34.14
N MET A 203 0.59 7.81 -34.10
CA MET A 203 0.05 8.35 -32.85
C MET A 203 -0.72 7.30 -32.05
N ARG A 204 -1.56 6.50 -32.72
CA ARG A 204 -2.27 5.38 -32.08
C ARG A 204 -1.31 4.37 -31.46
N MET A 205 -0.19 4.10 -32.12
CA MET A 205 0.86 3.23 -31.60
C MET A 205 1.57 3.85 -30.39
N GLN A 206 1.92 5.14 -30.45
CA GLN A 206 2.57 5.85 -29.36
C GLN A 206 1.70 5.92 -28.11
N LEU A 207 0.39 6.14 -28.26
CA LEU A 207 -0.53 6.16 -27.13
C LEU A 207 -0.85 4.75 -26.59
N SER A 208 -0.92 3.74 -27.46
CA SER A 208 -1.00 2.34 -27.05
C SER A 208 0.22 1.91 -26.22
N LEU A 209 1.42 2.37 -26.58
CA LEU A 209 2.66 2.16 -25.80
C LEU A 209 2.62 2.85 -24.42
N LEU A 210 1.75 3.84 -24.23
CA LEU A 210 1.52 4.52 -22.96
C LEU A 210 0.36 3.89 -22.16
N GLY A 211 -0.25 2.81 -22.67
CA GLY A 211 -1.40 2.12 -22.06
C GLY A 211 -2.73 2.82 -22.32
N LEU A 212 -2.79 3.77 -23.24
CA LEU A 212 -3.99 4.52 -23.59
C LEU A 212 -4.60 3.94 -24.87
N HIS A 213 -5.71 3.20 -24.72
CA HIS A 213 -6.48 2.67 -25.84
C HIS A 213 -7.74 3.51 -26.04
N PHE A 214 -7.82 4.30 -27.11
CA PHE A 214 -9.02 5.04 -27.48
C PHE A 214 -9.45 4.71 -28.91
N CYS A 215 -10.76 4.58 -29.08
CA CYS A 215 -11.37 4.35 -30.38
C CYS A 215 -11.78 5.66 -31.08
N ASP A 216 -12.14 6.70 -30.31
CA ASP A 216 -12.65 7.98 -30.82
C ASP A 216 -11.83 9.18 -30.30
N GLY A 217 -11.22 9.91 -31.23
CA GLY A 217 -10.43 11.10 -30.90
C GLY A 217 -11.26 12.34 -30.53
N VAL A 218 -12.52 12.42 -30.98
CA VAL A 218 -13.43 13.51 -30.61
C VAL A 218 -13.87 13.36 -29.15
N ALA A 219 -14.21 12.13 -28.74
CA ALA A 219 -14.55 11.82 -27.36
C ALA A 219 -13.37 12.12 -26.42
N LEU A 220 -12.15 11.72 -26.80
CA LEU A 220 -10.96 12.02 -26.01
C LEU A 220 -10.72 13.53 -25.89
N PHE A 221 -10.83 14.29 -26.98
CA PHE A 221 -10.67 15.74 -26.93
C PHE A 221 -11.64 16.40 -25.97
N ARG A 222 -12.93 16.02 -26.01
CA ARG A 222 -13.96 16.54 -25.08
C ARG A 222 -13.76 16.11 -23.63
N PHE A 223 -13.03 15.01 -23.41
CA PHE A 223 -12.65 14.59 -22.07
C PHE A 223 -11.53 15.47 -21.53
N LEU A 224 -10.53 15.78 -22.36
CA LEU A 224 -9.37 16.60 -22.02
C LEU A 224 -9.71 18.10 -21.93
N ASP A 225 -10.63 18.61 -22.76
CA ASP A 225 -11.08 20.00 -22.77
C ASP A 225 -12.10 20.24 -21.64
N VAL A 226 -11.58 20.47 -20.44
CA VAL A 226 -12.40 20.72 -19.25
C VAL A 226 -13.09 22.08 -19.32
N ASP A 227 -12.43 23.08 -19.92
CA ASP A 227 -12.87 24.48 -19.93
C ASP A 227 -13.79 24.81 -21.13
N ARG A 228 -14.00 23.83 -22.03
CA ARG A 228 -14.81 23.95 -23.25
C ARG A 228 -14.33 25.07 -24.17
N THR A 229 -13.02 25.36 -24.15
CA THR A 229 -12.40 26.40 -24.97
C THR A 229 -12.25 25.99 -26.42
N SER A 230 -12.54 24.72 -26.75
CA SER A 230 -12.33 24.12 -28.08
C SER A 230 -10.86 24.09 -28.50
N SER A 231 -9.96 24.24 -27.54
CA SER A 231 -8.51 24.17 -27.67
C SER A 231 -7.91 23.46 -26.45
N LEU A 232 -6.87 22.66 -26.67
CA LEU A 232 -6.15 21.96 -25.62
C LEU A 232 -4.79 22.59 -25.37
N THR A 233 -4.54 22.93 -24.12
CA THR A 233 -3.21 23.29 -23.63
C THR A 233 -2.39 22.04 -23.28
N ILE A 234 -1.06 22.21 -23.19
CA ILE A 234 -0.16 21.11 -22.80
C ILE A 234 -0.52 20.53 -21.44
N ASP A 235 -0.90 21.38 -20.47
CA ASP A 235 -1.25 20.95 -19.13
C ASP A 235 -2.55 20.13 -19.13
N GLN A 236 -3.58 20.57 -19.86
CA GLN A 236 -4.83 19.82 -20.03
C GLN A 236 -4.60 18.46 -20.69
N PHE A 237 -3.75 18.41 -21.72
CA PHE A 237 -3.39 17.17 -22.39
C PHE A 237 -2.62 16.21 -21.47
N VAL A 238 -1.51 16.66 -20.88
CA VAL A 238 -0.64 15.83 -20.04
C VAL A 238 -1.36 15.35 -18.79
N MET A 239 -2.02 16.27 -18.06
CA MET A 239 -2.75 15.91 -16.84
C MET A 239 -3.96 15.04 -17.15
N GLY A 240 -4.66 15.29 -18.25
CA GLY A 240 -5.78 14.46 -18.67
C GLY A 240 -5.36 13.04 -19.06
N CYS A 241 -4.27 12.88 -19.80
CA CYS A 241 -3.70 11.57 -20.11
C CYS A 241 -3.16 10.83 -18.87
N LEU A 242 -2.55 11.54 -17.92
CA LEU A 242 -2.12 10.95 -16.64
C LEU A 242 -3.32 10.50 -15.80
N ARG A 243 -4.40 11.28 -15.76
CA ARG A 243 -5.64 10.93 -15.05
C ARG A 243 -6.29 9.68 -15.64
N LEU A 244 -6.32 9.59 -16.97
CA LEU A 244 -6.83 8.41 -17.70
C LEU A 244 -6.02 7.13 -17.45
N LYS A 245 -4.74 7.24 -17.10
CA LYS A 245 -3.92 6.07 -16.73
C LYS A 245 -4.07 5.71 -15.24
N GLY A 246 -4.20 6.70 -14.37
CA GLY A 246 -4.30 6.52 -12.91
C GLY A 246 -5.65 6.01 -12.42
N GLU A 247 -6.74 6.44 -13.06
CA GLU A 247 -8.05 5.80 -12.89
C GLU A 247 -8.11 4.59 -13.83
N ALA A 248 -8.20 3.39 -13.26
CA ALA A 248 -8.31 2.15 -14.02
C ALA A 248 -9.44 2.24 -15.06
N ILE A 249 -9.08 2.49 -16.32
CA ILE A 249 -9.80 2.28 -17.58
C ILE A 249 -11.32 2.04 -17.40
N LEU A 250 -12.09 3.12 -17.30
CA LEU A 250 -13.55 3.11 -17.47
C LEU A 250 -13.98 4.30 -18.36
N ILE A 251 -13.26 4.49 -19.47
CA ILE A 251 -13.51 5.58 -20.42
C ILE A 251 -14.93 5.50 -20.99
N ASP A 252 -15.45 4.29 -21.24
CA ASP A 252 -16.83 4.14 -21.76
C ASP A 252 -17.90 4.54 -20.73
N MET A 253 -17.70 4.27 -19.44
CA MET A 253 -18.69 4.63 -18.42
C MET A 253 -18.65 6.12 -18.09
N ASP A 254 -17.47 6.73 -17.98
CA ASP A 254 -17.37 8.13 -17.59
C ASP A 254 -17.80 9.10 -18.69
N VAL A 255 -17.58 8.76 -19.96
CA VAL A 255 -18.08 9.57 -21.08
C VAL A 255 -19.61 9.50 -21.15
N GLU A 256 -20.21 8.31 -20.95
CA GLU A 256 -21.68 8.17 -20.88
C GLU A 256 -22.27 8.90 -19.67
N ILE A 257 -21.64 8.83 -18.49
CA ILE A 257 -22.09 9.53 -17.28
C ILE A 257 -21.97 11.04 -17.45
N LYS A 258 -20.89 11.53 -18.05
CA LYS A 258 -20.70 12.97 -18.34
C LYS A 258 -21.75 13.46 -19.34
N GLN A 259 -22.01 12.71 -20.41
CA GLN A 259 -23.07 13.04 -21.38
C GLN A 259 -24.47 13.01 -20.74
N ALA A 260 -24.76 12.03 -19.88
CA ALA A 260 -26.01 11.98 -19.14
C ALA A 260 -26.19 13.18 -18.21
N ARG A 261 -25.11 13.62 -17.56
CA ARG A 261 -25.12 14.80 -16.68
C ARG A 261 -25.35 16.10 -17.46
N ASP A 262 -24.69 16.25 -18.61
CA ASP A 262 -24.87 17.41 -19.49
C ASP A 262 -26.32 17.47 -20.05
N MET A 263 -26.87 16.32 -20.48
CA MET A 263 -28.28 16.24 -20.90
C MET A 263 -29.26 16.59 -19.77
N LEU A 264 -28.98 16.16 -18.53
CA LEU A 264 -29.82 16.49 -17.38
C LEU A 264 -29.81 17.99 -17.07
N MET A 265 -28.66 18.65 -17.20
CA MET A 265 -28.57 20.10 -17.03
C MET A 265 -29.35 20.86 -18.11
N ASP A 266 -29.25 20.44 -19.37
CA ASP A 266 -30.02 21.06 -20.47
C ASP A 266 -31.53 20.88 -20.29
N ILE A 267 -31.97 19.69 -19.88
CA ILE A 267 -33.40 19.44 -19.56
C ILE A 267 -33.85 20.35 -18.41
N GLN A 268 -33.03 20.51 -17.37
CA GLN A 268 -33.36 21.38 -16.23
C GLN A 268 -33.49 22.85 -16.67
N HIS A 269 -32.56 23.35 -17.50
CA HIS A 269 -32.63 24.71 -18.02
C HIS A 269 -33.87 24.92 -18.91
N THR A 270 -34.20 23.95 -19.76
CA THR A 270 -35.37 24.03 -20.65
C THR A 270 -36.68 24.00 -19.87
N LEU A 271 -36.77 23.18 -18.82
CA LEU A 271 -37.93 23.14 -17.92
C LEU A 271 -38.11 24.46 -17.16
N LEU A 272 -37.02 25.06 -16.66
CA LEU A 272 -37.08 26.36 -15.99
C LEU A 272 -37.56 27.47 -16.94
N ALA A 273 -37.10 27.46 -18.20
CA ALA A 273 -37.55 28.40 -19.22
C ALA A 273 -39.05 28.25 -19.53
N MET A 274 -39.52 27.01 -19.73
CA MET A 274 -40.95 26.75 -19.98
C MET A 274 -41.84 27.12 -18.78
N LEU A 275 -41.39 26.88 -17.55
CA LEU A 275 -42.12 27.28 -16.35
C LEU A 275 -42.17 28.81 -16.20
N ALA A 276 -41.10 29.52 -16.56
CA ALA A 276 -41.07 30.98 -16.56
C ALA A 276 -42.03 31.56 -17.60
N GLU A 277 -42.11 30.97 -18.79
CA GLU A 277 -43.02 31.38 -19.86
C GLU A 277 -44.49 31.08 -19.53
N ARG A 278 -44.76 29.93 -18.90
CA ARG A 278 -46.10 29.59 -18.38
C ARG A 278 -46.55 30.52 -17.26
N ARG A 279 -45.62 30.97 -16.40
CA ARG A 279 -45.91 31.97 -15.36
C ARG A 279 -46.23 33.33 -15.97
N ASN A 280 -45.50 33.78 -17.00
CA ASN A 280 -45.76 35.05 -17.66
C ASN A 280 -47.10 35.05 -18.43
N THR A 281 -47.47 33.94 -19.07
CA THR A 281 -48.77 33.81 -19.76
C THR A 281 -49.95 33.73 -18.80
N ALA A 282 -49.79 33.12 -17.62
CA ALA A 282 -50.81 33.12 -16.56
C ALA A 282 -51.02 34.53 -15.99
N VAL A 283 -49.94 35.27 -15.70
CA VAL A 283 -50.01 36.66 -15.22
C VAL A 283 -50.63 37.59 -16.27
N SER A 284 -50.38 37.35 -17.55
CA SER A 284 -51.00 38.13 -18.63
C SER A 284 -52.51 37.89 -18.72
N LYS A 285 -52.98 36.65 -18.50
CA LYS A 285 -54.42 36.32 -18.48
C LYS A 285 -55.13 36.91 -17.26
N ASP A 286 -54.52 36.83 -16.08
CA ASP A 286 -55.09 37.42 -14.86
C ASP A 286 -55.16 38.95 -14.95
N GLY A 287 -54.20 39.58 -15.64
CA GLY A 287 -54.22 41.02 -15.93
C GLY A 287 -55.34 41.43 -16.90
N GLU A 288 -55.61 40.63 -17.94
CA GLU A 288 -56.73 40.87 -18.89
C GLU A 288 -58.09 40.67 -18.23
N ASP A 289 -58.25 39.63 -17.39
CA ASP A 289 -59.50 39.37 -16.66
C ASP A 289 -59.79 40.44 -15.59
N CYS A 290 -58.76 40.96 -14.91
CA CYS A 290 -58.92 42.05 -13.96
C CYS A 290 -59.30 43.37 -14.66
N MET A 291 -58.80 43.60 -15.88
CA MET A 291 -59.17 44.76 -16.70
C MET A 291 -60.58 44.62 -17.33
N ALA A 292 -61.03 43.40 -17.62
CA ALA A 292 -62.40 43.14 -18.06
C ALA A 292 -63.43 43.36 -16.93
N LEU A 293 -63.08 42.98 -15.69
CA LEU A 293 -63.92 43.20 -14.51
C LEU A 293 -64.04 44.67 -14.10
N SER A 294 -62.99 45.48 -14.30
CA SER A 294 -63.05 46.94 -14.04
C SER A 294 -63.90 47.70 -15.07
N LYS A 295 -63.94 47.23 -16.33
CA LYS A 295 -64.87 47.78 -17.34
C LYS A 295 -66.32 47.45 -17.02
N LEU A 296 -66.61 46.26 -16.47
CA LEU A 296 -67.96 45.86 -16.04
C LEU A 296 -68.46 46.62 -14.80
N SER A 297 -67.59 47.05 -13.88
CA SER A 297 -67.99 47.86 -12.72
C SER A 297 -68.26 49.34 -13.07
N SER A 298 -67.67 49.86 -14.15
CA SER A 298 -67.91 51.25 -14.59
C SER A 298 -69.26 51.50 -15.31
N VAL A 299 -69.97 50.45 -15.72
CA VAL A 299 -71.23 50.54 -16.47
C VAL A 299 -72.49 50.45 -15.57
N ARG A 300 -72.33 50.14 -14.28
CA ARG A 300 -73.44 50.20 -13.29
C ARG A 300 -73.37 51.48 -12.44
N SER A 301 -73.69 52.62 -13.04
CA SER A 301 -74.15 53.78 -12.27
C SER A 301 -75.37 54.41 -12.93
N LEU A 302 -76.56 54.12 -12.38
CA LEU A 302 -77.84 54.81 -12.58
C LEU A 302 -78.81 54.31 -11.48
N PRO A 303 -79.83 55.09 -11.10
CA PRO A 303 -79.80 55.92 -9.89
C PRO A 303 -80.66 55.35 -8.76
N GLN A 304 -80.29 55.63 -7.50
CA GLN A 304 -81.16 55.40 -6.34
C GLN A 304 -82.25 56.48 -6.26
N ARG A 305 -83.51 56.03 -6.25
CA ARG A 305 -84.72 56.78 -5.96
C ARG A 305 -85.44 56.06 -4.81
N PHE A 306 -86.24 56.81 -4.04
CA PHE A 306 -87.06 56.49 -2.86
C PHE A 306 -86.36 56.71 -1.51
N ASP A 307 -86.91 57.40 -0.51
CA ASP A 307 -88.01 58.38 -0.37
C ASP A 307 -87.93 58.89 1.10
N PHE A 308 -88.18 60.19 1.30
CA PHE A 308 -88.40 61.01 2.53
C PHE A 308 -87.50 62.24 2.63
#